data_AF-K0KKS9-F1
#
_entry.id   AF-K0KKS9-F1
#
_cell.length_a   1.000
_cell.length_b   1.000
_cell.length_c   1.000
_cell.angle_alpha   90.00
_cell.angle_beta   90.00
_cell.angle_gamma   90.00
#
_symmetry.space_group_name_H-M   'P 1'
#
loop_
_entity.id
_entity.type
_entity.pdbx_description
1 polymer ?
#
loop_
_entity_poly.entity_id
_entity_poly.type
_entity_poly.pdbx_seq_one_letter_code
_entity_poly.pdbx_strand_id
1 'polypeptide(L)'
;MSTINNKAAEKFKTRALARIKSSKNEQQYDLIAKDASKAIELVPDNSKAFFYLGIALTKLDQPDSALKNLNKAYELALQTNNKSAQQICEQILETRKELAKKEKNEKISRTNPLYEKTYRLIQEFYWSKINYLRSRFNYKPFYEDDTDFQNEYKNLKNQYTKDLDDLRHVFESSLSKDRSTKNQIEAPEYILDPISFNIFHDPVITPSGNTFEKAWIIEHLKSNPTDPLTREPLNESQLIPNLAVKKMVDAYINENKAI
;
A
#
# COMPACT_ATOMS: atom_id res chain seq x y z
N MET A 1 -30.24 16.71 -10.51
CA MET A 1 -29.04 16.07 -11.10
C MET A 1 -28.10 15.51 -10.03
N SER A 2 -27.84 16.21 -8.91
CA SER A 2 -26.93 15.73 -7.84
C SER A 2 -27.33 14.39 -7.21
N THR A 3 -28.62 14.14 -6.95
CA THR A 3 -29.11 12.89 -6.35
C THR A 3 -28.99 11.66 -7.25
N ILE A 4 -29.08 11.84 -8.58
CA ILE A 4 -28.91 10.76 -9.56
C ILE A 4 -27.42 10.38 -9.67
N ASN A 5 -26.54 11.39 -9.77
CA ASN A 5 -25.09 11.18 -9.84
C ASN A 5 -24.56 10.53 -8.56
N ASN A 6 -25.06 10.94 -7.38
CA ASN A 6 -24.70 10.31 -6.11
C ASN A 6 -25.11 8.83 -6.07
N LYS A 7 -26.35 8.49 -6.46
CA LYS A 7 -26.79 7.09 -6.53
C LYS A 7 -25.99 6.25 -7.53
N ALA A 8 -25.61 6.84 -8.66
CA ALA A 8 -24.79 6.17 -9.65
C ALA A 8 -23.36 5.92 -9.13
N ALA A 9 -22.72 6.93 -8.53
CA ALA A 9 -21.39 6.79 -7.93
C ALA A 9 -21.37 5.73 -6.82
N GLU A 10 -22.40 5.69 -5.98
CA GLU A 10 -22.56 4.69 -4.93
C GLU A 10 -22.62 3.26 -5.46
N LYS A 11 -23.28 3.03 -6.61
CA LYS A 11 -23.30 1.71 -7.26
C LYS A 11 -21.90 1.29 -7.71
N PHE A 12 -21.15 2.18 -8.38
CA PHE A 12 -19.79 1.89 -8.82
C PHE A 12 -18.86 1.62 -7.63
N LYS A 13 -18.96 2.41 -6.56
CA LYS A 13 -18.22 2.21 -5.31
C LYS A 13 -18.54 0.86 -4.67
N THR A 14 -19.81 0.51 -4.55
CA THR A 14 -20.23 -0.77 -3.95
C THR A 14 -19.75 -1.96 -4.76
N ARG A 15 -19.78 -1.85 -6.10
CA ARG A 15 -19.25 -2.87 -7.00
C ARG A 15 -17.74 -3.00 -6.90
N ALA A 16 -17.01 -1.88 -6.82
CA ALA A 16 -15.57 -1.87 -6.58
C ALA A 16 -15.22 -2.55 -5.24
N LEU A 17 -15.95 -2.23 -4.16
CA LEU A 17 -15.75 -2.88 -2.86
C LEU A 17 -16.02 -4.39 -2.91
N ALA A 18 -17.11 -4.81 -3.56
CA ALA A 18 -17.42 -6.23 -3.72
C ALA A 18 -16.28 -6.95 -4.46
N ARG A 19 -15.76 -6.35 -5.54
CA ARG A 19 -14.61 -6.86 -6.29
C ARG A 19 -13.34 -6.89 -5.46
N ILE A 20 -13.06 -5.90 -4.62
CA ILE A 20 -11.90 -5.91 -3.70
C ILE A 20 -12.01 -7.07 -2.70
N LYS A 21 -13.22 -7.35 -2.19
CA LYS A 21 -13.43 -8.48 -1.28
C LYS A 21 -13.34 -9.84 -1.98
N SER A 22 -13.73 -9.91 -3.24
CA SER A 22 -13.69 -11.14 -4.04
C SER A 22 -12.45 -11.27 -4.93
N SER A 23 -11.54 -10.31 -4.93
CA SER A 23 -10.42 -10.27 -5.87
C SER A 23 -9.40 -11.34 -5.52
N LYS A 24 -9.42 -12.43 -6.30
CA LYS A 24 -8.37 -13.47 -6.32
C LYS A 24 -7.34 -13.25 -7.45
N ASN A 25 -7.70 -12.46 -8.47
CA ASN A 25 -6.98 -12.36 -9.75
C ASN A 25 -6.70 -10.90 -10.19
N GLU A 26 -5.65 -10.70 -10.99
CA GLU A 26 -5.21 -9.40 -11.50
C GLU A 26 -6.26 -8.67 -12.38
N GLN A 27 -6.99 -9.40 -13.22
CA GLN A 27 -8.07 -8.83 -14.06
C GLN A 27 -9.18 -8.14 -13.25
N GLN A 28 -9.37 -8.52 -11.98
CA GLN A 28 -10.35 -7.85 -11.14
C GLN A 28 -9.88 -6.44 -10.74
N TYR A 29 -8.57 -6.19 -10.64
CA TYR A 29 -8.04 -4.87 -10.29
C TYR A 29 -8.20 -3.86 -11.42
N ASP A 30 -8.08 -4.26 -12.69
CA ASP A 30 -8.42 -3.39 -13.83
C ASP A 30 -9.88 -2.93 -13.78
N LEU A 31 -10.77 -3.86 -13.45
CA LEU A 31 -12.20 -3.60 -13.32
C LEU A 31 -12.51 -2.73 -12.09
N ILE A 32 -11.80 -2.91 -10.98
CA ILE A 32 -11.90 -2.04 -9.80
C ILE A 32 -11.44 -0.63 -10.16
N ALA A 33 -10.31 -0.46 -10.84
CA ALA A 33 -9.79 0.84 -11.25
C ALA A 33 -10.78 1.60 -12.15
N LYS A 34 -11.39 0.91 -13.12
CA LYS A 34 -12.44 1.48 -14.00
C LYS A 34 -13.67 1.93 -13.23
N ASP A 35 -14.14 1.12 -12.28
CA ASP A 35 -15.31 1.47 -11.47
C ASP A 35 -15.02 2.63 -10.53
N ALA A 36 -13.86 2.61 -9.87
CA ALA A 36 -13.45 3.67 -8.96
C ALA A 36 -13.27 5.00 -9.69
N SER A 37 -12.67 4.97 -10.89
CA SER A 37 -12.51 6.17 -11.73
C SER A 37 -13.86 6.77 -12.12
N LYS A 38 -14.83 5.96 -12.54
CA LYS A 38 -16.20 6.43 -12.83
C LYS A 38 -16.89 7.00 -11.60
N ALA A 39 -16.66 6.44 -10.42
CA ALA A 39 -17.22 6.97 -9.19
C ALA A 39 -16.65 8.37 -8.86
N ILE A 40 -15.36 8.59 -9.13
CA ILE A 40 -14.69 9.89 -8.96
C ILE A 40 -15.21 10.92 -9.97
N GLU A 41 -15.37 10.54 -11.24
CA GLU A 41 -15.94 11.43 -12.27
C GLU A 41 -17.34 11.93 -11.91
N LEU A 42 -18.16 11.08 -11.28
CA LEU A 42 -19.52 11.43 -10.87
C LEU A 42 -19.54 12.25 -9.57
N VAL A 43 -18.64 11.95 -8.62
CA VAL A 43 -18.53 12.62 -7.32
C VAL A 43 -17.04 12.85 -7.00
N PRO A 44 -16.52 14.06 -7.30
CA PRO A 44 -15.10 14.37 -7.13
C PRO A 44 -14.58 14.33 -5.69
N ASP A 45 -15.44 14.50 -4.68
CA ASP A 45 -15.03 14.52 -3.26
C ASP A 45 -15.25 13.17 -2.55
N ASN A 46 -15.13 12.06 -3.29
CA ASN A 46 -15.38 10.73 -2.75
C ASN A 46 -14.09 10.04 -2.27
N SER A 47 -13.75 10.21 -0.98
CA SER A 47 -12.58 9.58 -0.33
C SER A 47 -12.47 8.07 -0.60
N LYS A 48 -13.58 7.33 -0.50
CA LYS A 48 -13.58 5.87 -0.68
C LYS A 48 -13.28 5.45 -2.12
N ALA A 49 -13.76 6.22 -3.10
CA ALA A 49 -13.48 5.93 -4.50
C ALA A 49 -11.99 6.10 -4.82
N PHE A 50 -11.36 7.18 -4.34
CA PHE A 50 -9.91 7.36 -4.42
C PHE A 50 -9.14 6.25 -3.71
N PHE A 51 -9.59 5.80 -2.53
CA PHE A 51 -8.97 4.70 -1.80
C PHE A 51 -8.99 3.39 -2.60
N TYR A 52 -10.15 3.03 -3.17
CA TYR A 52 -10.28 1.82 -3.99
C TYR A 52 -9.47 1.89 -5.28
N LEU A 53 -9.39 3.07 -5.90
CA LEU A 53 -8.50 3.30 -7.05
C LEU A 53 -7.04 3.11 -6.64
N GLY A 54 -6.64 3.67 -5.50
CA GLY A 54 -5.30 3.49 -4.93
C GLY A 54 -4.92 2.02 -4.74
N ILE A 55 -5.79 1.24 -4.08
CA ILE A 55 -5.59 -0.21 -3.90
C ILE A 55 -5.42 -0.92 -5.26
N ALA A 56 -6.29 -0.63 -6.22
CA ALA A 56 -6.22 -1.26 -7.54
C ALA A 56 -4.92 -0.93 -8.26
N LEU A 57 -4.51 0.35 -8.25
CA LEU A 57 -3.27 0.80 -8.89
C LEU A 57 -2.03 0.20 -8.22
N THR A 58 -2.01 0.04 -6.90
CA THR A 58 -0.92 -0.67 -6.20
C THR A 58 -0.80 -2.10 -6.68
N LYS A 59 -1.93 -2.80 -6.91
CA LYS A 59 -1.95 -4.18 -7.41
C LYS A 59 -1.68 -4.31 -8.91
N LEU A 60 -1.83 -3.24 -9.67
CA LEU A 60 -1.50 -3.15 -11.10
C LEU A 60 -0.05 -2.68 -11.35
N ASP A 61 0.83 -2.72 -10.33
CA ASP A 61 2.22 -2.28 -10.40
C ASP A 61 2.41 -0.80 -10.82
N GLN A 62 1.45 0.05 -10.42
CA GLN A 62 1.48 1.50 -10.64
C GLN A 62 1.51 2.28 -9.31
N PRO A 63 2.55 2.09 -8.46
CA PRO A 63 2.59 2.65 -7.12
C PRO A 63 2.63 4.19 -7.10
N ASP A 64 3.24 4.86 -8.08
CA ASP A 64 3.28 6.33 -8.15
C ASP A 64 1.88 6.95 -8.28
N SER A 65 1.09 6.41 -9.20
CA SER A 65 -0.31 6.83 -9.41
C SER A 65 -1.18 6.43 -8.22
N ALA A 66 -0.91 5.27 -7.61
CA ALA A 66 -1.60 4.83 -6.41
C ALA A 66 -1.40 5.80 -5.25
N LEU A 67 -0.16 6.21 -4.96
CA LEU A 67 0.15 7.15 -3.87
C LEU A 67 -0.54 8.50 -4.04
N LYS A 68 -0.61 9.04 -5.25
CA LYS A 68 -1.34 10.29 -5.53
C LYS A 68 -2.82 10.18 -5.15
N ASN A 69 -3.47 9.09 -5.55
CA ASN A 69 -4.88 8.85 -5.25
C ASN A 69 -5.11 8.54 -3.76
N LEU A 70 -4.22 7.76 -3.13
CA LEU A 70 -4.31 7.44 -1.70
C LEU A 70 -4.12 8.68 -0.82
N ASN A 71 -3.15 9.56 -1.13
CA ASN A 71 -3.00 10.82 -0.41
C ASN A 71 -4.25 11.69 -0.55
N LYS A 72 -4.86 11.74 -1.74
CA LYS A 72 -6.13 12.46 -1.92
C LYS A 72 -7.27 11.84 -1.11
N ALA A 73 -7.34 10.51 -1.07
CA ALA A 73 -8.29 9.78 -0.24
C ALA A 73 -8.11 10.12 1.25
N TYR A 74 -6.86 10.20 1.70
CA TYR A 74 -6.47 10.51 3.08
C TYR A 74 -6.91 11.93 3.47
N GLU A 75 -6.58 12.93 2.66
CA GLU A 75 -7.03 14.33 2.87
C GLU A 75 -8.55 14.43 3.04
N LEU A 76 -9.30 13.81 2.13
CA LEU A 76 -10.77 13.80 2.17
C LEU A 76 -11.31 13.01 3.39
N ALA A 77 -10.63 11.94 3.81
CA ALA A 77 -11.02 11.16 4.98
C ALA A 77 -10.84 11.96 6.28
N LEU A 78 -9.76 12.73 6.39
CA LEU A 78 -9.52 13.62 7.54
C LEU A 78 -10.57 14.74 7.60
N GLN A 79 -10.91 15.36 6.47
CA GLN A 79 -11.95 16.41 6.41
C GLN A 79 -13.34 15.91 6.82
N THR A 80 -13.64 14.66 6.48
CA THR A 80 -14.94 14.02 6.81
C THR A 80 -14.93 13.31 8.17
N ASN A 81 -13.82 13.42 8.92
CA ASN A 81 -13.56 12.74 10.19
C ASN A 81 -13.87 11.23 10.18
N ASN A 82 -13.60 10.59 9.04
CA ASN A 82 -13.94 9.20 8.79
C ASN A 82 -12.85 8.25 9.32
N LYS A 83 -13.26 7.17 10.00
CA LYS A 83 -12.38 6.13 10.55
C LYS A 83 -11.50 5.45 9.51
N SER A 84 -11.83 5.56 8.22
CA SER A 84 -11.00 5.03 7.14
C SER A 84 -9.63 5.69 7.02
N ALA A 85 -9.37 6.83 7.68
CA ALA A 85 -8.07 7.50 7.61
C ALA A 85 -6.91 6.60 8.04
N GLN A 86 -7.07 5.80 9.10
CA GLN A 86 -6.06 4.83 9.55
C GLN A 86 -5.77 3.78 8.47
N GLN A 87 -6.82 3.17 7.90
CA GLN A 87 -6.70 2.18 6.83
C GLN A 87 -6.04 2.74 5.57
N ILE A 88 -6.34 3.99 5.23
CA ILE A 88 -5.71 4.68 4.08
C ILE A 88 -4.22 4.91 4.38
N CYS A 89 -3.88 5.35 5.59
CA CYS A 89 -2.49 5.55 6.02
C CYS A 89 -1.68 4.25 5.92
N GLU A 90 -2.21 3.13 6.41
CA GLU A 90 -1.59 1.81 6.28
C GLU A 90 -1.37 1.43 4.82
N GLN A 91 -2.37 1.63 3.95
CA GLN A 91 -2.27 1.35 2.53
C GLN A 91 -1.23 2.25 1.82
N ILE A 92 -1.05 3.51 2.27
CA ILE A 92 0.00 4.40 1.77
C ILE A 92 1.38 3.82 2.11
N LEU A 93 1.59 3.36 3.34
CA LEU A 93 2.85 2.75 3.77
C LEU A 93 3.15 1.49 2.96
N GLU A 94 2.15 0.63 2.75
CA GLU A 94 2.30 -0.57 1.91
C GLU A 94 2.69 -0.20 0.46
N THR A 95 2.02 0.80 -0.11
CA THR A 95 2.32 1.25 -1.47
C THR A 95 3.72 1.88 -1.59
N ARG A 96 4.20 2.55 -0.54
CA ARG A 96 5.59 3.06 -0.48
C ARG A 96 6.61 1.92 -0.46
N LYS A 97 6.32 0.81 0.23
CA LYS A 97 7.19 -0.38 0.21
C LYS A 97 7.29 -0.98 -1.19
N GLU A 98 6.17 -1.11 -1.89
CA GLU A 98 6.15 -1.59 -3.28
C GLU A 98 6.91 -0.64 -4.22
N LEU A 99 6.75 0.68 -4.06
CA LEU A 99 7.53 1.66 -4.81
C LEU A 99 9.04 1.48 -4.59
N ALA A 100 9.47 1.36 -3.33
CA ALA A 100 10.88 1.16 -3.00
C ALA A 100 11.43 -0.14 -3.60
N LYS A 101 10.65 -1.24 -3.56
CA LYS A 101 11.00 -2.51 -4.20
C LYS A 101 11.15 -2.35 -5.72
N LYS A 102 10.26 -1.61 -6.37
CA LYS A 102 10.32 -1.32 -7.81
C LYS A 102 11.55 -0.50 -8.19
N GLU A 103 11.78 0.63 -7.50
CA GLU A 103 12.96 1.49 -7.71
C GLU A 103 14.26 0.71 -7.53
N LYS A 104 14.31 -0.19 -6.54
CA LYS A 104 15.46 -1.06 -6.29
C LYS A 104 15.69 -2.07 -7.41
N ASN A 105 14.65 -2.75 -7.87
CA ASN A 105 14.73 -3.67 -9.01
C ASN A 105 15.21 -2.95 -10.28
N GLU A 106 14.70 -1.74 -10.55
CA GLU A 106 15.15 -0.92 -11.68
C GLU A 106 16.64 -0.55 -11.57
N LYS A 107 17.11 -0.18 -10.38
CA LYS A 107 18.52 0.12 -10.12
C LYS A 107 19.41 -1.10 -10.38
N ILE A 108 19.00 -2.28 -9.92
CA ILE A 108 19.73 -3.53 -10.15
C ILE A 108 19.75 -3.86 -11.65
N SER A 109 18.60 -3.76 -12.32
CA SER A 109 18.45 -4.01 -13.76
C SER A 109 19.36 -3.11 -14.60
N ARG A 110 19.43 -1.80 -14.27
CA ARG A 110 20.36 -0.84 -14.92
C ARG A 110 21.82 -1.20 -14.71
N THR A 111 22.18 -1.77 -13.57
CA THR A 111 23.56 -2.09 -13.22
C THR A 111 24.01 -3.45 -13.77
N ASN A 112 23.09 -4.41 -13.83
CA ASN A 112 23.37 -5.76 -14.29
C ASN A 112 22.26 -6.28 -15.21
N PRO A 113 22.47 -6.27 -16.54
CA PRO A 113 21.48 -6.74 -17.52
C PRO A 113 21.06 -8.21 -17.35
N LEU A 114 21.89 -9.03 -16.67
CA LEU A 114 21.53 -10.41 -16.39
C LEU A 114 20.33 -10.48 -15.42
N TYR A 115 20.22 -9.54 -14.48
CA TYR A 115 19.10 -9.48 -13.54
C TYR A 115 17.77 -9.43 -14.29
N GLU A 116 17.63 -8.49 -15.23
CA GLU A 116 16.44 -8.33 -16.06
C GLU A 116 16.11 -9.61 -16.83
N LYS A 117 17.13 -10.21 -17.47
CA LYS A 117 16.95 -11.43 -18.24
C LYS A 117 16.47 -12.60 -17.37
N THR A 118 17.06 -12.76 -16.17
CA THR A 118 16.65 -13.80 -15.21
C THR A 118 15.28 -13.53 -14.61
N TYR A 119 14.97 -12.27 -14.28
CA TYR A 119 13.68 -11.85 -13.76
C TYR A 119 12.57 -12.19 -14.75
N ARG A 120 12.76 -11.84 -16.02
CA ARG A 120 11.82 -12.16 -17.10
C ARG A 120 11.63 -13.67 -17.29
N LEU A 121 12.71 -14.46 -17.26
CA LEU A 121 12.61 -15.92 -17.38
C LEU A 121 11.81 -16.54 -16.23
N ILE A 122 12.00 -16.06 -14.98
CA ILE A 122 11.22 -16.51 -13.82
C ILE A 122 9.73 -16.15 -14.02
N GLN A 123 9.43 -14.94 -14.50
CA GLN A 123 8.05 -14.53 -14.80
C GLN A 123 7.41 -15.42 -15.87
N GLU A 124 8.06 -15.59 -17.02
CA GLU A 124 7.58 -16.43 -18.13
C GLU A 124 7.32 -17.87 -17.67
N PHE A 125 8.23 -18.43 -16.87
CA PHE A 125 8.09 -19.77 -16.31
C PHE A 125 6.91 -19.89 -15.33
N TYR A 126 6.76 -18.90 -14.43
CA TYR A 126 5.61 -18.83 -13.53
C TYR A 126 4.29 -18.76 -14.30
N TRP A 127 4.21 -17.88 -15.31
CA TRP A 127 3.02 -17.76 -16.16
C TRP A 127 2.70 -19.06 -16.89
N SER A 128 3.70 -19.77 -17.41
CA SER A 128 3.50 -21.08 -18.03
C SER A 128 2.92 -22.10 -17.06
N LYS A 129 3.42 -22.14 -15.81
CA LYS A 129 2.89 -23.04 -14.77
C LYS A 129 1.46 -22.69 -14.37
N ILE A 130 1.13 -21.41 -14.26
CA ILE A 130 -0.23 -20.93 -13.95
C ILE A 130 -1.20 -21.31 -15.08
N ASN A 131 -0.79 -21.14 -16.33
CA ASN A 131 -1.60 -21.52 -17.48
C ASN A 131 -1.82 -23.04 -17.52
N TYR A 132 -0.79 -23.83 -17.26
CA TYR A 132 -0.92 -25.28 -17.13
C TYR A 132 -1.89 -25.68 -16.01
N LEU A 133 -1.77 -25.07 -14.83
CA LEU A 133 -2.68 -25.29 -13.70
C LEU A 133 -4.13 -24.99 -14.09
N ARG A 134 -4.38 -23.84 -14.73
CA ARG A 134 -5.71 -23.47 -15.24
C ARG A 134 -6.24 -24.50 -16.24
N SER A 135 -5.44 -24.88 -17.24
CA SER A 135 -5.83 -25.90 -18.24
C SER A 135 -6.18 -27.24 -17.60
N ARG A 136 -5.44 -27.67 -16.58
CA ARG A 136 -5.70 -28.93 -15.87
C ARG A 136 -7.05 -28.92 -15.15
N PHE A 137 -7.49 -27.79 -14.62
CA PHE A 137 -8.75 -27.65 -13.88
C PHE A 137 -9.92 -27.14 -14.72
N ASN A 138 -9.68 -26.70 -15.95
CA ASN A 138 -10.68 -26.04 -16.83
C ASN A 138 -11.92 -26.90 -17.14
N TYR A 139 -11.90 -28.21 -16.87
CA TYR A 139 -13.05 -29.08 -17.04
C TYR A 139 -14.12 -28.90 -15.95
N LYS A 140 -13.79 -28.28 -14.81
CA LYS A 140 -14.76 -27.93 -13.76
C LYS A 140 -15.26 -26.48 -13.95
N PRO A 141 -16.59 -26.26 -14.01
CA PRO A 141 -17.15 -24.91 -13.92
C PRO A 141 -16.71 -24.25 -12.59
N PHE A 142 -16.33 -22.98 -12.63
CA PHE A 142 -15.88 -22.22 -11.45
C PHE A 142 -14.70 -22.85 -10.70
N TYR A 143 -13.77 -23.50 -11.43
CA TYR A 143 -12.59 -24.15 -10.82
C TYR A 143 -11.72 -23.21 -9.97
N GLU A 144 -11.83 -21.89 -10.14
CA GLU A 144 -11.14 -20.91 -9.28
C GLU A 144 -11.64 -20.93 -7.82
N ASP A 145 -12.78 -21.55 -7.53
CA ASP A 145 -13.24 -21.74 -6.14
C ASP A 145 -12.89 -23.14 -5.60
N ASP A 146 -12.32 -24.01 -6.43
CA ASP A 146 -11.87 -25.33 -6.03
C ASP A 146 -10.70 -25.23 -5.05
N THR A 147 -10.81 -25.93 -3.92
CA THR A 147 -9.82 -25.88 -2.83
C THR A 147 -8.44 -26.35 -3.29
N ASP A 148 -8.36 -27.38 -4.14
CA ASP A 148 -7.09 -27.92 -4.61
C ASP A 148 -6.43 -26.93 -5.57
N PHE A 149 -7.20 -26.33 -6.48
CA PHE A 149 -6.71 -25.26 -7.34
C PHE A 149 -6.17 -24.08 -6.53
N GLN A 150 -6.91 -23.63 -5.51
CA GLN A 150 -6.50 -22.50 -4.66
C GLN A 150 -5.23 -22.79 -3.87
N ASN A 151 -5.10 -23.99 -3.31
CA ASN A 151 -3.90 -24.39 -2.58
C ASN A 151 -2.69 -24.46 -3.50
N GLU A 152 -2.81 -25.07 -4.68
CA GLU A 152 -1.71 -25.16 -5.65
C GLU A 152 -1.34 -23.80 -6.22
N TYR A 153 -2.32 -22.96 -6.55
CA TYR A 153 -2.10 -21.58 -7.00
C TYR A 153 -1.37 -20.77 -5.94
N LYS A 154 -1.78 -20.87 -4.67
CA LYS A 154 -1.14 -20.20 -3.54
C LYS A 154 0.31 -20.67 -3.36
N ASN A 155 0.57 -21.98 -3.41
CA ASN A 155 1.92 -22.53 -3.29
C ASN A 155 2.82 -22.04 -4.42
N LEU A 156 2.31 -22.08 -5.66
CA LEU A 156 3.04 -21.62 -6.83
C LEU A 156 3.34 -20.11 -6.74
N LYS A 157 2.37 -19.30 -6.29
CA LYS A 157 2.55 -17.87 -6.05
C LYS A 157 3.60 -17.58 -4.98
N ASN A 158 3.55 -18.30 -3.85
CA ASN A 158 4.52 -18.16 -2.77
C ASN A 158 5.94 -18.53 -3.23
N GLN A 159 6.08 -19.59 -4.03
CA GLN A 159 7.35 -19.96 -4.63
C GLN A 159 7.86 -18.85 -5.56
N TYR A 160 7.01 -18.35 -6.46
CA TYR A 160 7.38 -17.26 -7.36
C TYR A 160 7.81 -15.99 -6.63
N THR A 161 7.09 -15.57 -5.59
CA THR A 161 7.50 -14.42 -4.78
C THR A 161 8.85 -14.64 -4.12
N LYS A 162 9.10 -15.86 -3.62
CA LYS A 162 10.38 -16.23 -3.03
C LYS A 162 11.51 -16.22 -4.06
N ASP A 163 11.31 -16.83 -5.23
CA ASP A 163 12.30 -16.88 -6.30
C ASP A 163 12.71 -15.47 -6.76
N LEU A 164 11.75 -14.54 -6.85
CA LEU A 164 12.04 -13.13 -7.16
C LEU A 164 12.78 -12.40 -6.04
N ASP A 165 12.43 -12.67 -4.79
CA ASP A 165 13.10 -12.09 -3.63
C ASP A 165 14.54 -12.61 -3.51
N ASP A 166 14.76 -13.92 -3.69
CA ASP A 166 16.08 -14.56 -3.71
C ASP A 166 16.93 -14.00 -4.85
N LEU A 167 16.36 -13.88 -6.06
CA LEU A 167 17.04 -13.25 -7.20
C LEU A 167 17.48 -11.83 -6.87
N ARG A 168 16.56 -11.00 -6.33
CA ARG A 168 16.89 -9.64 -5.91
C ARG A 168 18.03 -9.64 -4.89
N HIS A 169 17.96 -10.46 -3.85
CA HIS A 169 18.97 -10.51 -2.81
C HIS A 169 20.36 -10.94 -3.29
N VAL A 170 20.44 -11.92 -4.21
CA VAL A 170 21.70 -12.35 -4.83
C VAL A 170 22.37 -11.16 -5.54
N PHE A 171 21.63 -10.44 -6.37
CA PHE A 171 22.19 -9.31 -7.12
C PHE A 171 22.47 -8.11 -6.22
N GLU A 172 21.61 -7.81 -5.24
CA GLU A 172 21.88 -6.78 -4.23
C GLU A 172 23.19 -7.03 -3.49
N SER A 173 23.43 -8.28 -3.06
CA SER A 173 24.65 -8.65 -2.32
C SER A 173 25.93 -8.42 -3.13
N SER A 174 25.84 -8.44 -4.46
CA SER A 174 26.97 -8.13 -5.35
C SER A 174 27.23 -6.63 -5.51
N LEU A 175 26.22 -5.79 -5.24
CA LEU A 175 26.29 -4.33 -5.38
C LEU A 175 26.71 -3.62 -4.07
N SER A 176 26.39 -4.19 -2.91
CA SER A 176 26.80 -3.65 -1.61
C SER A 176 28.29 -3.87 -1.37
N LYS A 177 29.09 -2.79 -1.40
CA LYS A 177 30.53 -2.82 -1.05
C LYS A 177 30.79 -3.17 0.42
N ASP A 178 29.82 -2.92 1.30
CA ASP A 178 29.86 -3.32 2.71
C ASP A 178 29.02 -4.58 2.95
N ARG A 179 29.69 -5.69 3.23
CA ARG A 179 29.05 -6.95 3.69
C ARG A 179 28.59 -6.89 5.16
N SER A 180 28.89 -5.81 5.88
CA SER A 180 28.84 -5.74 7.35
C SER A 180 27.61 -5.07 7.97
N THR A 181 26.66 -4.53 7.20
CA THR A 181 25.50 -3.80 7.76
C THR A 181 24.14 -4.43 7.44
N LYS A 182 24.10 -5.69 7.01
CA LYS A 182 22.86 -6.43 6.69
C LYS A 182 22.11 -7.01 7.89
N ASN A 183 22.15 -6.35 9.04
CA ASN A 183 21.06 -6.55 10.00
C ASN A 183 19.93 -5.64 9.53
N GLN A 184 18.70 -6.15 9.46
CA GLN A 184 17.51 -5.33 9.28
C GLN A 184 17.56 -4.24 10.34
N ILE A 185 18.02 -3.04 9.99
CA ILE A 185 17.97 -1.91 10.90
C ILE A 185 16.49 -1.56 10.94
N GLU A 186 15.83 -2.03 11.99
CA GLU A 186 14.49 -1.55 12.33
C GLU A 186 14.51 -0.03 12.30
N ALA A 187 13.47 0.54 11.71
CA ALA A 187 13.33 1.99 11.61
C ALA A 187 13.57 2.60 13.00
N PRO A 188 14.44 3.63 13.12
CA PRO A 188 14.75 4.20 14.42
C PRO A 188 13.48 4.65 15.17
N GLU A 189 13.43 4.44 16.47
CA GLU A 189 12.22 4.73 17.28
C GLU A 189 11.71 6.17 17.12
N TYR A 190 12.61 7.14 16.90
CA TYR A 190 12.25 8.55 16.75
C TYR A 190 11.49 8.90 15.46
N ILE A 191 11.40 7.98 14.49
CA ILE A 191 10.55 8.13 13.29
C ILE A 191 9.29 7.27 13.33
N LEU A 192 9.07 6.54 14.43
CA LEU A 192 7.91 5.68 14.63
C LEU A 192 6.84 6.39 15.45
N ASP A 193 5.60 6.18 15.04
CA ASP A 193 4.43 6.63 15.79
C ASP A 193 4.22 5.79 17.06
N PRO A 194 4.08 6.41 18.24
CA PRO A 194 3.87 5.67 19.50
C PRO A 194 2.57 4.84 19.56
N ILE A 195 1.57 5.15 18.72
CA ILE A 195 0.28 4.45 18.72
C ILE A 195 0.27 3.30 17.70
N SER A 196 0.64 3.60 16.45
CA SER A 196 0.57 2.65 15.35
C SER A 196 1.84 1.82 15.15
N PHE A 197 2.95 2.22 15.79
CA PHE A 197 4.28 1.61 15.66
C PHE A 197 4.82 1.59 14.22
N ASN A 198 4.24 2.40 13.34
CA ASN A 198 4.67 2.55 11.96
C ASN A 198 5.46 3.84 11.77
N ILE A 199 6.25 3.90 10.69
CA ILE A 199 6.90 5.15 10.26
C ILE A 199 5.82 6.20 10.00
N PHE A 200 6.02 7.42 10.51
CA PHE A 200 5.06 8.51 10.30
C PHE A 200 4.78 8.78 8.81
N HIS A 201 3.51 9.00 8.48
CA HIS A 201 3.07 9.53 7.19
C HIS A 201 2.71 11.01 7.30
N ASP A 202 1.91 11.37 8.30
CA ASP A 202 1.48 12.74 8.59
C ASP A 202 1.65 13.07 10.08
N PRO A 203 2.89 13.30 10.54
CA PRO A 203 3.19 13.52 11.94
C PRO A 203 2.62 14.85 12.45
N VAL A 204 1.99 14.82 13.63
CA VAL A 204 1.51 16.01 14.37
C VAL A 204 2.07 16.01 15.78
N ILE A 205 2.39 17.19 16.31
CA ILE A 205 2.92 17.38 17.66
C ILE A 205 1.84 17.96 18.60
N THR A 206 1.82 17.45 19.84
CA THR A 206 0.95 17.95 20.92
C THR A 206 1.64 19.07 21.71
N PRO A 207 0.90 19.88 22.50
CA PRO A 207 1.51 20.88 23.39
C PRO A 207 2.50 20.30 24.40
N SER A 208 2.32 19.03 24.78
CA SER A 208 3.22 18.29 25.67
C SER A 208 4.54 17.88 24.97
N GLY A 209 4.68 18.15 23.66
CA GLY A 209 5.89 17.89 22.88
C GLY A 209 5.93 16.50 22.22
N ASN A 210 4.90 15.67 22.38
CA ASN A 210 4.84 14.33 21.81
C ASN A 210 4.38 14.37 20.35
N THR A 211 4.97 13.55 19.50
CA THR A 211 4.57 13.44 18.08
C THR A 211 3.81 12.14 17.84
N PHE A 212 2.68 12.24 17.12
CA PHE A 212 1.81 11.12 16.77
C PHE A 212 1.44 11.15 15.30
N GLU A 213 1.03 10.01 14.75
CA GLU A 213 0.41 9.95 13.43
C GLU A 213 -0.99 10.56 13.50
N LYS A 214 -1.28 11.53 12.62
CA LYS A 214 -2.49 12.34 12.67
C LYS A 214 -3.77 11.50 12.65
N ALA A 215 -3.86 10.49 11.79
CA ALA A 215 -5.03 9.63 11.72
C ALA A 215 -5.31 8.85 13.01
N TRP A 216 -4.27 8.49 13.75
CA TRP A 216 -4.37 7.71 14.98
C TRP A 216 -4.71 8.59 16.18
N ILE A 217 -4.05 9.73 16.33
CA ILE A 217 -4.35 10.65 17.43
C ILE A 217 -5.76 11.26 17.31
N ILE A 218 -6.23 11.59 16.10
CA ILE A 218 -7.60 12.09 15.90
C ILE A 218 -8.63 11.04 16.32
N GLU A 219 -8.42 9.77 15.97
CA GLU A 219 -9.32 8.70 16.40
C GLU A 219 -9.27 8.47 17.92
N HIS A 220 -8.09 8.54 18.54
CA HIS A 220 -7.94 8.45 20.00
C HIS A 220 -8.75 9.54 20.72
N LEU A 221 -8.63 10.79 20.26
CA LEU A 221 -9.27 11.96 20.87
C LEU A 221 -10.79 11.92 20.84
N LYS A 222 -11.40 11.14 19.93
CA LYS A 222 -12.86 10.91 19.92
C LYS A 222 -13.35 10.15 21.15
N SER A 223 -12.52 9.26 21.70
CA SER A 223 -12.88 8.44 22.86
C SER A 223 -12.24 8.94 24.14
N ASN A 224 -11.01 9.47 24.06
CA ASN A 224 -10.22 9.94 25.20
C ASN A 224 -9.62 11.30 24.86
N PRO A 225 -10.19 12.43 25.34
CA PRO A 225 -9.72 13.78 25.03
C PRO A 225 -8.47 14.14 25.85
N THR A 226 -7.43 13.32 25.75
CA THR A 226 -6.18 13.41 26.49
C THR A 226 -5.00 13.03 25.61
N ASP A 227 -3.81 13.56 25.90
CA ASP A 227 -2.57 13.09 25.30
C ASP A 227 -2.34 11.61 25.71
N PRO A 228 -2.13 10.68 24.75
CA PRO A 228 -1.99 9.25 25.05
C PRO A 228 -0.84 8.91 26.01
N LEU A 229 0.21 9.73 26.06
CA LEU A 229 1.40 9.48 26.86
C LEU A 229 1.36 10.23 28.20
N THR A 230 1.02 11.52 28.21
CA THR A 230 1.03 12.33 29.44
C THR A 230 -0.30 12.34 30.18
N ARG A 231 -1.39 11.94 29.51
CA ARG A 231 -2.79 12.00 30.00
C ARG A 231 -3.29 13.43 30.26
N GLU A 232 -2.56 14.45 29.82
CA GLU A 232 -3.00 15.83 29.91
C GLU A 232 -4.19 16.08 28.97
N PRO A 233 -5.14 16.98 29.31
CA PRO A 233 -6.25 17.31 28.42
C PRO A 233 -5.77 17.79 27.05
N LEU A 234 -6.28 17.18 25.99
CA LEU A 234 -5.87 17.46 24.61
C LEU A 234 -7.08 17.52 23.68
N ASN A 235 -7.10 18.51 22.80
CA ASN A 235 -8.11 18.68 21.76
C ASN A 235 -7.47 18.66 20.38
N GLU A 236 -8.24 18.25 19.36
CA GLU A 236 -7.76 18.16 17.98
C GLU A 236 -7.21 19.49 17.43
N SER A 237 -7.79 20.62 17.83
CA SER A 237 -7.33 21.96 17.42
C SER A 237 -5.94 22.34 17.93
N GLN A 238 -5.42 21.63 18.93
CA GLN A 238 -4.08 21.85 19.48
C GLN A 238 -3.00 21.05 18.74
N LEU A 239 -3.38 20.17 17.81
CA LEU A 239 -2.45 19.37 17.02
C LEU A 239 -1.81 20.25 15.94
N ILE A 240 -0.48 20.33 15.96
CA ILE A 240 0.30 21.13 15.01
C ILE A 240 1.07 20.18 14.08
N PRO A 241 1.06 20.37 12.74
CA PRO A 241 1.88 19.55 11.84
C PRO A 241 3.38 19.60 12.20
N ASN A 242 3.99 18.45 12.43
CA ASN A 242 5.41 18.35 12.75
C ASN A 242 6.25 18.18 11.48
N LEU A 243 6.50 19.31 10.80
CA LEU A 243 7.23 19.32 9.52
C LEU A 243 8.70 18.86 9.65
N ALA A 244 9.30 18.98 10.84
CA ALA A 244 10.67 18.51 11.08
C ALA A 244 10.73 16.98 11.03
N VAL A 245 9.86 16.29 11.79
CA VAL A 245 9.76 14.83 11.75
C VAL A 245 9.38 14.34 10.36
N LYS A 246 8.48 15.03 9.66
CA LYS A 246 8.12 14.70 8.27
C LYS A 246 9.34 14.70 7.34
N LYS A 247 10.19 15.74 7.41
CA LYS A 247 11.43 15.81 6.63
C LYS A 247 12.43 14.72 7.02
N MET A 248 12.54 14.40 8.32
CA MET A 248 13.42 13.32 8.80
C MET A 248 12.97 11.96 8.25
N VAL A 249 11.67 11.69 8.26
CA VAL A 249 11.10 10.49 7.65
C VAL A 249 11.36 10.45 6.15
N ASP A 250 11.08 11.54 5.44
CA ASP A 250 11.30 11.59 3.99
C ASP A 250 12.79 11.37 3.65
N ALA A 251 13.72 11.94 4.43
CA ALA A 251 15.15 11.70 4.30
C ALA A 251 15.50 10.23 4.56
N TYR A 252 15.03 9.65 5.66
CA TYR A 252 15.24 8.25 6.00
C TYR A 252 14.73 7.31 4.90
N ILE A 253 13.52 7.54 4.40
CA ILE A 253 12.95 6.74 3.30
C ILE A 253 13.83 6.88 2.05
N ASN A 254 14.27 8.10 1.70
CA ASN A 254 15.09 8.31 0.50
C ASN A 254 16.49 7.68 0.60
N GLU A 255 17.11 7.72 1.78
CA GLU A 255 18.42 7.08 2.02
C GLU A 255 18.31 5.56 1.99
N ASN A 256 17.27 4.99 2.61
CA ASN A 256 17.04 3.55 2.66
C ASN A 256 16.37 2.98 1.40
N LYS A 257 15.86 3.82 0.50
CA LYS A 257 15.50 3.42 -0.88
C LYS A 257 16.74 3.07 -1.72
N ALA A 258 17.90 3.62 -1.38
CA ALA A 258 19.12 3.53 -2.19
C ALA A 258 20.06 2.38 -1.81
N ILE A 259 19.77 1.62 -0.74
CA ILE A 259 20.58 0.52 -0.19
C ILE A 259 19.84 -0.82 -0.37
#